data_AF-A0A517Z0Y2-F1
#
_entry.id   AF-A0A517Z0Y2-F1
#
_cell.length_a   1.000
_cell.length_b   1.000
_cell.length_c   1.000
_cell.angle_alpha   90.00
_cell.angle_beta   90.00
_cell.angle_gamma   90.00
#
_symmetry.space_group_name_H-M   'P 1'
#
loop_
_entity.id
_entity.type
_entity.pdbx_description
1 polymer ?
#
loop_
_entity_poly.entity_id
_entity_poly.type
_entity_poly.pdbx_seq_one_letter_code
_entity_poly.pdbx_strand_id
1 'polypeptide(L)'
;MPRESDFPDWLLWLLRHPLLTIFVSVAVVLGIPAILALYLDYRIASLEERRAALQAGDRDPSGAVPADLPRDIVAGQTVYVPLYSHVFEGEGRRLELAGTLSVRNTDAKHALTISAVRYYDTSGELVRDYLERPLRLNPLGSTEFLVPQSDTSGGSGANFIVEWVADEPVLVPIIEAVMVGRIGTGVTSFVRAGQVIDEFRTSGDVTTPPEDAPPAQGQ
;
A
#
# COMPACT_ATOMS: atom_id res chain seq x y z
N MET A 1 28.90 17.97 58.98
CA MET A 1 29.51 16.67 58.68
C MET A 1 28.39 15.67 58.47
N PRO A 2 28.11 15.19 57.24
CA PRO A 2 27.10 14.16 57.02
C PRO A 2 27.66 12.77 57.39
N ARG A 3 26.85 11.95 58.05
CA ARG A 3 27.18 10.57 58.47
C ARG A 3 27.02 9.58 57.32
N GLU A 4 27.96 8.64 57.20
CA GLU A 4 27.81 7.32 56.57
C GLU A 4 26.62 6.59 57.26
N SER A 5 25.71 5.83 56.62
CA SER A 5 25.57 5.30 55.27
C SER A 5 24.13 4.75 55.10
N ASP A 6 23.32 5.28 54.18
CA ASP A 6 21.96 4.81 53.84
C ASP A 6 21.96 3.62 52.85
N PHE A 7 22.88 2.66 53.03
CA PHE A 7 22.98 1.50 52.14
C PHE A 7 22.34 0.26 52.76
N PRO A 8 21.50 -0.47 52.02
CA PRO A 8 20.83 -1.67 52.53
C PRO A 8 21.84 -2.77 52.89
N ASP A 9 21.56 -3.54 53.95
CA ASP A 9 22.49 -4.51 54.56
C ASP A 9 23.05 -5.55 53.59
N TRP A 10 22.29 -5.93 52.56
CA TRP A 10 22.76 -6.85 51.52
C TRP A 10 23.92 -6.25 50.70
N LEU A 11 23.93 -4.92 50.50
CA LEU A 11 24.97 -4.21 49.75
C LEU A 11 26.27 -4.16 50.56
N LEU A 12 26.18 -3.93 51.87
CA LEU A 12 27.33 -3.94 52.78
C LEU A 12 27.90 -5.37 52.95
N TRP A 13 27.02 -6.38 53.00
CA TRP A 13 27.42 -7.79 52.98
C TRP A 13 28.16 -8.16 51.69
N LEU A 14 27.65 -7.68 50.55
CA LEU A 14 28.27 -7.86 49.23
C LEU A 14 29.69 -7.25 49.20
N LEU A 15 29.83 -6.00 49.65
CA LEU A 15 31.11 -5.27 49.70
C LEU A 15 32.15 -5.93 50.62
N ARG A 16 31.74 -6.79 51.57
CA ARG A 16 32.64 -7.56 52.44
C ARG A 16 33.17 -8.85 51.81
N HIS A 17 32.59 -9.30 50.69
CA HIS A 17 32.98 -10.51 49.96
C HIS A 17 33.61 -10.17 48.60
N PRO A 18 34.94 -9.98 48.53
CA PRO A 18 35.63 -9.41 47.35
C PRO A 18 35.54 -10.28 46.10
N LEU A 19 35.39 -11.60 46.23
CA LEU A 19 35.21 -12.49 45.07
C LEU A 19 33.82 -12.36 44.45
N LEU A 20 32.81 -12.13 45.28
CA LEU A 20 31.41 -12.05 44.85
C LEU A 20 31.11 -10.70 44.19
N THR A 21 31.72 -9.61 44.66
CA THR A 21 31.65 -8.30 43.98
C THR A 21 32.29 -8.33 42.60
N ILE A 22 33.46 -8.97 42.46
CA ILE A 22 34.11 -9.16 41.16
C ILE A 22 33.20 -9.96 40.23
N PHE A 23 32.64 -11.08 40.71
CA PHE A 23 31.73 -11.90 39.91
C PHE A 23 30.51 -11.13 39.42
N VAL A 24 29.84 -10.37 40.30
CA VAL A 24 28.68 -9.53 39.94
C VAL A 24 29.09 -8.43 38.95
N SER A 25 30.23 -7.77 39.15
CA SER A 25 30.71 -6.75 38.22
C SER A 25 31.01 -7.33 36.83
N VAL A 26 31.60 -8.52 36.75
CA VAL A 26 31.88 -9.21 35.48
C VAL A 26 30.57 -9.63 34.80
N ALA A 27 29.60 -10.15 35.57
CA ALA A 27 28.29 -10.50 35.05
C ALA A 27 27.53 -9.29 34.50
N VAL A 28 27.66 -8.12 35.13
CA VAL A 28 27.05 -6.87 34.65
C VAL A 28 27.78 -6.34 33.41
N VAL A 29 29.12 -6.29 33.44
CA VAL A 29 29.96 -5.74 32.35
C VAL A 29 29.92 -6.63 31.11
N LEU A 30 29.77 -7.94 31.24
CA LEU A 30 29.67 -8.85 30.09
C LEU A 30 28.22 -9.17 29.74
N GLY A 31 27.36 -9.35 30.73
CA GLY A 31 25.97 -9.76 30.55
C GLY A 31 25.10 -8.65 29.97
N ILE A 32 25.21 -7.41 30.44
CA ILE A 32 24.39 -6.31 29.90
C ILE A 32 24.73 -6.05 28.43
N PRO A 33 26.01 -5.93 28.01
CA PRO A 33 26.33 -5.77 26.59
C PRO A 33 25.94 -6.99 25.76
N ALA A 34 26.06 -8.21 26.28
CA ALA A 34 25.61 -9.40 25.56
C ALA A 34 24.09 -9.41 25.36
N ILE A 35 23.31 -9.07 26.39
CA ILE A 35 21.84 -8.95 26.30
C ILE A 35 21.46 -7.82 25.35
N LEU A 36 22.14 -6.67 25.43
CA LEU A 36 21.91 -5.56 24.52
C LEU A 36 22.27 -5.93 23.09
N ALA A 37 23.37 -6.64 22.86
CA ALA A 37 23.76 -7.12 21.53
C ALA A 37 22.72 -8.10 20.97
N LEU A 38 22.23 -9.04 21.77
CA LEU A 38 21.14 -9.95 21.38
C LEU A 38 19.84 -9.20 21.09
N TYR A 39 19.50 -8.19 21.89
CA TYR A 39 18.32 -7.37 21.67
C TYR A 39 18.45 -6.53 20.39
N LEU A 40 19.61 -5.92 20.16
CA LEU A 40 19.88 -5.14 18.96
C LEU A 40 19.90 -6.03 17.72
N ASP A 41 20.51 -7.21 17.78
CA ASP A 41 20.52 -8.19 16.69
C ASP A 41 19.10 -8.65 16.33
N TYR A 42 18.30 -9.03 17.34
CA TYR A 42 16.87 -9.31 17.18
C TYR A 42 16.11 -8.13 16.57
N ARG A 43 16.39 -6.92 17.05
CA ARG A 43 15.71 -5.71 16.59
C ARG A 43 16.09 -5.37 15.16
N ILE A 44 17.37 -5.50 14.78
CA ILE A 44 17.87 -5.24 13.43
C ILE A 44 17.27 -6.24 12.46
N ALA A 45 17.28 -7.55 12.76
CA ALA A 45 16.66 -8.57 11.92
C ALA A 45 15.17 -8.27 11.64
N SER A 46 14.42 -7.84 12.67
CA SER A 46 13.00 -7.48 12.50
C SER A 46 12.78 -6.20 11.67
N LEU A 47 13.74 -5.27 11.67
CA LEU A 47 13.70 -4.05 10.86
C LEU A 47 14.11 -4.32 9.43
N GLU A 48 15.07 -5.23 9.22
CA GLU A 48 15.47 -5.71 7.90
C GLU A 48 14.33 -6.43 7.21
N GLU A 49 13.60 -7.31 7.90
CA GLU A 49 12.42 -7.98 7.36
C GLU A 49 11.32 -6.98 6.98
N ARG A 50 11.04 -5.99 7.85
CA ARG A 50 10.10 -4.89 7.55
C ARG A 50 10.56 -4.04 6.37
N ARG A 51 11.85 -3.68 6.29
CA ARG A 51 12.41 -2.92 5.16
C ARG A 51 12.40 -3.72 3.88
N ALA A 52 12.74 -5.00 3.93
CA ALA A 52 12.72 -5.90 2.78
C ALA A 52 11.29 -6.08 2.26
N ALA A 53 10.29 -6.19 3.13
CA ALA A 53 8.88 -6.22 2.73
C ALA A 53 8.42 -4.89 2.11
N LEU A 54 8.83 -3.74 2.66
CA LEU A 54 8.55 -2.42 2.08
C LEU A 54 9.24 -2.22 0.72
N GLN A 55 10.48 -2.68 0.57
CA GLN A 55 11.24 -2.61 -0.69
C GLN A 55 10.81 -3.68 -1.71
N ALA A 56 10.22 -4.80 -1.28
CA ALA A 56 9.76 -5.84 -2.19
C ALA A 56 8.62 -5.35 -3.10
N GLY A 57 7.75 -4.47 -2.58
CA GLY A 57 6.72 -3.80 -3.40
C GLY A 57 7.30 -2.84 -4.46
N ASP A 58 8.54 -2.40 -4.30
CA ASP A 58 9.27 -1.49 -5.21
C ASP A 58 10.11 -2.24 -6.26
N ARG A 59 10.20 -3.58 -6.15
CA ARG A 59 11.04 -4.44 -7.02
C ARG A 59 10.34 -5.03 -8.23
N ASP A 60 9.01 -4.96 -8.30
CA ASP A 60 8.32 -5.35 -9.53
C ASP A 60 8.58 -4.22 -10.56
N PRO A 61 9.17 -4.51 -11.74
CA PRO A 61 9.42 -3.47 -12.72
C PRO A 61 8.09 -2.88 -13.18
N SER A 62 7.70 -1.74 -12.60
CA SER A 62 6.59 -0.96 -13.10
C SER A 62 6.84 -0.69 -14.59
N GLY A 63 5.87 -1.03 -15.43
CA GLY A 63 5.87 -0.67 -16.83
C GLY A 63 5.63 0.83 -17.06
N ALA A 64 5.40 1.59 -15.98
CA ALA A 64 5.16 3.01 -16.01
C ALA A 64 6.45 3.82 -15.76
N VAL A 65 6.58 4.95 -16.46
CA VAL A 65 7.74 5.83 -16.37
C VAL A 65 7.26 7.21 -15.89
N PRO A 66 7.96 7.87 -14.94
CA PRO A 66 7.62 9.24 -14.57
C PRO A 66 7.57 10.17 -15.79
N ALA A 67 6.48 10.91 -15.92
CA ALA A 67 6.24 11.83 -17.03
C ALA A 67 5.44 13.05 -16.57
N ASP A 68 5.49 14.12 -17.34
CA ASP A 68 4.59 15.26 -17.15
C ASP A 68 3.18 14.92 -17.66
N LEU A 69 2.18 15.63 -17.16
CA LEU A 69 0.83 15.52 -17.70
C LEU A 69 0.82 15.98 -19.18
N PRO A 70 0.03 15.31 -20.05
CA PRO A 70 -0.14 15.77 -21.41
C PRO A 70 -0.77 17.16 -21.44
N ARG A 71 -0.40 17.97 -22.44
CA ARG A 71 -0.91 19.35 -22.58
C ARG A 71 -2.35 19.39 -23.08
N ASP A 72 -2.67 18.51 -24.01
CA ASP A 72 -3.97 18.43 -24.67
C ASP A 72 -4.66 17.13 -24.25
N ILE A 73 -5.40 17.16 -23.15
CA ILE A 73 -6.11 15.99 -22.64
C ILE A 73 -7.39 15.80 -23.46
N VAL A 74 -7.58 14.63 -24.07
CA VAL A 74 -8.76 14.30 -24.88
C VAL A 74 -9.67 13.28 -24.21
N ALA A 75 -9.13 12.46 -23.31
CA ALA A 75 -9.88 11.48 -22.53
C ALA A 75 -9.28 11.32 -21.12
N GLY A 76 -10.12 10.96 -20.14
CA GLY A 76 -9.67 10.63 -18.79
C GLY A 76 -10.82 10.17 -17.90
N GLN A 77 -10.49 9.51 -16.79
CA GLN A 77 -11.48 9.08 -15.79
C GLN A 77 -10.91 9.18 -14.38
N THR A 78 -11.81 9.38 -13.43
CA THR A 78 -11.57 9.12 -12.00
C THR A 78 -12.25 7.81 -11.62
N VAL A 79 -11.49 6.89 -11.05
CA VAL A 79 -11.92 5.53 -10.73
C VAL A 79 -11.77 5.25 -9.25
N TYR A 80 -12.88 4.89 -8.60
CA TYR A 80 -12.92 4.41 -7.22
C TYR A 80 -12.66 2.91 -7.18
N VAL A 81 -11.66 2.47 -6.44
CA VAL A 81 -11.29 1.05 -6.34
C VAL A 81 -11.42 0.60 -4.88
N PRO A 82 -12.38 -0.27 -4.55
CA PRO A 82 -12.52 -0.79 -3.19
C PRO A 82 -11.29 -1.60 -2.78
N LEU A 83 -10.76 -1.38 -1.58
CA LEU A 83 -9.67 -2.17 -1.01
C LEU A 83 -9.92 -2.42 0.48
N TYR A 84 -9.59 -3.62 0.95
CA TYR A 84 -9.81 -3.98 2.35
C TYR A 84 -8.45 -4.22 3.01
N SER A 85 -8.07 -3.40 3.99
CA SER A 85 -6.89 -3.68 4.83
C SER A 85 -7.17 -4.84 5.77
N HIS A 86 -8.43 -5.01 6.17
CA HIS A 86 -8.89 -6.22 6.84
C HIS A 86 -10.34 -6.53 6.47
N VAL A 87 -10.69 -7.80 6.63
CA VAL A 87 -12.07 -8.29 6.66
C VAL A 87 -12.35 -8.97 8.00
N PHE A 88 -13.61 -9.18 8.31
CA PHE A 88 -14.01 -9.87 9.54
C PHE A 88 -14.24 -11.36 9.28
N GLU A 89 -13.77 -12.19 10.19
CA GLU A 89 -13.94 -13.64 10.20
C GLU A 89 -14.54 -14.10 11.54
N GLY A 90 -15.44 -15.09 11.49
CA GLY A 90 -16.03 -15.70 12.68
C GLY A 90 -16.75 -14.67 13.55
N GLU A 91 -16.42 -14.65 14.85
CA GLU A 91 -17.01 -13.76 15.86
C GLU A 91 -16.39 -12.34 15.84
N GLY A 92 -16.16 -11.78 14.65
CA GLY A 92 -15.64 -10.42 14.49
C GLY A 92 -14.12 -10.28 14.62
N ARG A 93 -13.37 -11.39 14.50
CA ARG A 93 -11.91 -11.33 14.44
C ARG A 93 -11.48 -10.69 13.12
N ARG A 94 -10.50 -9.79 13.18
CA ARG A 94 -9.91 -9.18 11.98
C ARG A 94 -8.95 -10.14 11.29
N LEU A 95 -9.12 -10.30 10.00
CA LEU A 95 -8.15 -10.91 9.10
C LEU A 95 -7.50 -9.78 8.30
N GLU A 96 -6.26 -9.44 8.65
CA GLU A 96 -5.47 -8.44 7.95
C GLU A 96 -5.05 -8.95 6.56
N LEU A 97 -5.10 -8.07 5.57
CA LEU A 97 -4.89 -8.36 4.15
C LEU A 97 -3.80 -7.46 3.58
N ALA A 98 -2.91 -8.02 2.77
CA ALA A 98 -2.14 -7.22 1.83
C ALA A 98 -3.04 -6.86 0.64
N GLY A 99 -3.01 -5.61 0.19
CA GLY A 99 -3.75 -5.15 -0.97
C GLY A 99 -2.82 -4.65 -2.06
N THR A 100 -3.01 -5.10 -3.29
CA THR A 100 -2.27 -4.62 -4.47
C THR A 100 -3.25 -3.99 -5.44
N LEU A 101 -3.16 -2.68 -5.64
CA LEU A 101 -3.82 -2.00 -6.74
C LEU A 101 -3.03 -2.27 -8.02
N SER A 102 -3.68 -2.71 -9.08
CA SER A 102 -3.09 -2.87 -10.42
C SER A 102 -3.81 -1.96 -11.41
N VAL A 103 -3.02 -1.21 -12.18
CA VAL A 103 -3.49 -0.38 -13.30
C VAL A 103 -2.88 -0.94 -14.57
N ARG A 104 -3.72 -1.32 -15.54
CA ARG A 104 -3.30 -2.01 -16.76
C ARG A 104 -3.85 -1.27 -17.97
N ASN A 105 -2.96 -0.77 -18.82
CA ASN A 105 -3.32 -0.21 -20.11
C ASN A 105 -3.80 -1.36 -21.02
N THR A 106 -5.05 -1.29 -21.48
CA THR A 106 -5.63 -2.29 -22.38
C THR A 106 -5.41 -1.94 -23.85
N ASP A 107 -5.00 -0.71 -24.14
CA ASP A 107 -4.71 -0.23 -25.49
C ASP A 107 -3.36 -0.78 -25.98
N ALA A 108 -3.36 -1.32 -27.19
CA ALA A 108 -2.18 -1.92 -27.82
C ALA A 108 -1.31 -0.92 -28.59
N LYS A 109 -1.78 0.31 -28.78
CA LYS A 109 -1.16 1.33 -29.62
C LYS A 109 -0.80 2.59 -28.85
N HIS A 110 -1.68 3.02 -27.97
CA HIS A 110 -1.56 4.32 -27.30
C HIS A 110 -1.21 4.15 -25.83
N ALA A 111 -0.41 5.09 -25.33
CA ALA A 111 -0.09 5.18 -23.90
C ALA A 111 -1.19 5.97 -23.17
N LEU A 112 -1.26 5.79 -21.86
CA LEU A 112 -2.05 6.65 -20.96
C LEU A 112 -1.16 7.19 -19.85
N THR A 113 -1.59 8.25 -19.18
CA THR A 113 -0.87 8.83 -18.05
C THR A 113 -1.73 8.72 -16.80
N ILE A 114 -1.22 8.08 -15.76
CA ILE A 114 -1.83 8.04 -14.43
C ILE A 114 -1.43 9.34 -13.74
N SER A 115 -2.40 10.20 -13.45
CA SER A 115 -2.17 11.52 -12.85
C SER A 115 -2.13 11.48 -11.33
N ALA A 116 -2.91 10.58 -10.71
CA ALA A 116 -2.96 10.44 -9.25
C ALA A 116 -3.33 9.01 -8.83
N VAL A 117 -2.75 8.56 -7.70
CA VAL A 117 -3.15 7.34 -6.98
C VAL A 117 -3.22 7.66 -5.50
N ARG A 118 -4.44 7.84 -4.99
CA ARG A 118 -4.69 8.30 -3.63
C ARG A 118 -5.39 7.22 -2.83
N TYR A 119 -4.89 6.93 -1.63
CA TYR A 119 -5.40 5.90 -0.74
C TYR A 119 -6.13 6.51 0.45
N TYR A 120 -7.38 6.10 0.66
CA TYR A 120 -8.27 6.62 1.68
C TYR A 120 -8.65 5.53 2.70
N ASP A 121 -8.89 5.96 3.94
CA ASP A 121 -9.38 5.08 4.99
C ASP A 121 -10.90 4.92 4.99
N THR A 122 -11.38 4.13 5.95
CA THR A 122 -12.81 3.83 6.16
C THR A 122 -13.64 5.08 6.51
N SER A 123 -13.02 6.14 7.03
CA SER A 123 -13.68 7.41 7.33
C SER A 123 -13.69 8.37 6.14
N GLY A 124 -12.95 8.06 5.08
CA GLY A 124 -12.76 8.92 3.92
C GLY A 124 -11.61 9.92 4.08
N GLU A 125 -10.72 9.71 5.05
CA GLU A 125 -9.50 10.52 5.21
C GLU A 125 -8.40 10.02 4.26
N LEU A 126 -7.66 10.95 3.65
CA LEU A 126 -6.51 10.63 2.79
C LEU A 126 -5.36 10.11 3.66
N VAL A 127 -5.00 8.83 3.46
CA VAL A 127 -3.92 8.17 4.19
C VAL A 127 -2.58 8.35 3.47
N ARG A 128 -2.57 8.17 2.14
CA ARG A 128 -1.35 8.20 1.34
C ARG A 128 -1.62 8.65 -0.09
N ASP A 129 -0.76 9.52 -0.60
CA ASP A 129 -0.59 9.72 -2.03
C ASP A 129 0.60 8.88 -2.51
N TYR A 130 0.37 8.03 -3.50
CA TYR A 130 1.39 7.13 -4.04
C TYR A 130 2.23 7.77 -5.15
N LEU A 131 1.78 8.88 -5.75
CA LEU A 131 2.46 9.51 -6.87
C LEU A 131 2.99 10.90 -6.49
N GLU A 132 4.32 11.05 -6.49
CA GLU A 132 4.95 12.38 -6.46
C GLU A 132 4.89 13.08 -7.83
N ARG A 133 4.87 12.29 -8.90
CA ARG A 133 4.78 12.73 -10.29
C ARG A 133 3.88 11.79 -11.09
N PRO A 134 3.20 12.28 -12.14
CA PRO A 134 2.42 11.43 -13.02
C PRO A 134 3.26 10.31 -13.63
N LEU A 135 2.61 9.17 -13.90
CA LEU A 135 3.25 8.00 -14.49
C LEU A 135 2.66 7.71 -15.87
N ARG A 136 3.50 7.76 -16.91
CA ARG A 136 3.11 7.33 -18.25
C ARG A 136 3.19 5.81 -18.35
N LEU A 137 2.05 5.20 -18.65
CA LEU A 137 1.88 3.77 -18.84
C LEU A 137 1.88 3.45 -20.34
N ASN A 138 2.88 2.68 -20.78
CA ASN A 138 3.02 2.29 -22.18
C ASN A 138 1.83 1.45 -22.68
N PRO A 139 1.66 1.30 -24.00
CA PRO A 139 0.70 0.34 -24.56
C PRO A 139 0.90 -1.04 -23.96
N LEU A 140 -0.19 -1.68 -23.51
CA LEU A 140 -0.20 -2.96 -22.79
C LEU A 140 0.64 -3.00 -21.49
N GLY A 141 1.13 -1.85 -21.00
CA GLY A 141 1.88 -1.75 -19.76
C GLY A 141 0.98 -1.91 -18.53
N SER A 142 1.57 -2.37 -17.42
CA SER A 142 0.94 -2.33 -16.10
C SER A 142 1.82 -1.67 -15.05
N THR A 143 1.19 -1.22 -13.98
CA THR A 143 1.88 -0.79 -12.76
C THR A 143 1.05 -1.15 -11.54
N GLU A 144 1.73 -1.38 -10.43
CA GLU A 144 1.15 -1.90 -9.21
C GLU A 144 1.50 -1.01 -8.01
N PHE A 145 0.57 -0.90 -7.06
CA PHE A 145 0.77 -0.17 -5.81
C PHE A 145 0.39 -1.06 -4.63
N LEU A 146 1.37 -1.32 -3.76
CA LEU A 146 1.20 -2.21 -2.61
C LEU A 146 0.77 -1.45 -1.35
N VAL A 147 -0.27 -1.97 -0.70
CA VAL A 147 -0.61 -1.74 0.70
C VAL A 147 -0.17 -2.98 1.48
N PRO A 148 0.93 -2.91 2.25
CA PRO A 148 1.42 -4.05 3.01
C PRO A 148 0.39 -4.56 4.01
N GLN A 149 0.39 -5.86 4.31
CA GLN A 149 -0.50 -6.44 5.32
C GLN A 149 -0.35 -5.80 6.71
N SER A 150 0.83 -5.27 7.04
CA SER A 150 1.06 -4.56 8.30
C SER A 150 0.42 -3.17 8.35
N ASP A 151 -0.06 -2.66 7.22
CA ASP A 151 -0.71 -1.36 7.10
C ASP A 151 -2.21 -1.48 7.36
N THR A 152 -2.58 -1.23 8.62
CA THR A 152 -3.98 -1.32 9.08
C THR A 152 -4.71 0.01 9.02
N SER A 153 -4.05 1.07 8.53
CA SER A 153 -4.55 2.45 8.57
C SER A 153 -5.82 2.65 7.74
N GLY A 154 -5.98 1.93 6.62
CA GLY A 154 -7.18 2.08 5.78
C GLY A 154 -8.45 1.44 6.37
N GLY A 155 -8.31 0.42 7.21
CA GLY A 155 -9.45 -0.30 7.80
C GLY A 155 -10.26 -1.15 6.81
N SER A 156 -11.52 -1.43 7.15
CA SER A 156 -12.40 -2.33 6.40
C SER A 156 -13.16 -1.66 5.25
N GLY A 157 -13.12 -0.33 5.15
CA GLY A 157 -13.73 0.45 4.07
C GLY A 157 -12.70 1.24 3.26
N ALA A 158 -11.44 0.81 3.26
CA ALA A 158 -10.39 1.49 2.53
C ALA A 158 -10.68 1.53 1.02
N ASN A 159 -10.08 2.48 0.32
CA ASN A 159 -10.25 2.58 -1.11
C ASN A 159 -9.12 3.36 -1.76
N PHE A 160 -8.99 3.18 -3.06
CA PHE A 160 -8.16 4.02 -3.92
C PHE A 160 -9.02 4.91 -4.80
N ILE A 161 -8.55 6.14 -5.00
CA ILE A 161 -8.96 7.01 -6.09
C ILE A 161 -7.82 7.05 -7.08
N VAL A 162 -8.06 6.54 -8.28
CA VAL A 162 -7.10 6.52 -9.39
C VAL A 162 -7.59 7.46 -10.47
N GLU A 163 -6.74 8.39 -10.87
CA GLU A 163 -6.99 9.27 -12.00
C GLU A 163 -6.06 8.94 -13.15
N TRP A 164 -6.61 8.89 -14.35
CA TRP A 164 -5.82 8.75 -15.56
C TRP A 164 -6.33 9.66 -16.67
N VAL A 165 -5.42 10.07 -17.53
CA VAL A 165 -5.65 10.95 -18.68
C VAL A 165 -4.89 10.44 -19.89
N ALA A 166 -5.35 10.82 -21.09
CA ALA A 166 -4.67 10.54 -22.34
C ALA A 166 -4.74 11.75 -23.28
N ASP A 167 -3.68 11.91 -24.07
CA ASP A 167 -3.53 12.88 -25.16
C ASP A 167 -4.17 12.40 -26.47
N GLU A 168 -4.46 11.11 -26.57
CA GLU A 168 -5.14 10.48 -27.70
C GLU A 168 -6.35 9.67 -27.22
N PRO A 169 -7.35 9.40 -28.06
CA PRO A 169 -8.42 8.47 -27.71
C PRO A 169 -7.86 7.07 -27.44
N VAL A 170 -8.00 6.59 -26.20
CA VAL A 170 -7.52 5.27 -25.76
C VAL A 170 -8.65 4.36 -25.30
N LEU A 171 -8.40 3.06 -25.33
CA LEU A 171 -9.26 2.08 -24.65
C LEU A 171 -9.22 2.27 -23.12
N VAL A 172 -10.33 1.95 -22.46
CA VAL A 172 -10.45 2.09 -21.00
C VAL A 172 -9.50 1.10 -20.31
N PRO A 173 -8.64 1.55 -19.37
CA PRO A 173 -7.75 0.67 -18.64
C PRO A 173 -8.50 -0.27 -17.70
N ILE A 174 -7.89 -1.39 -17.36
CA ILE A 174 -8.36 -2.23 -16.25
C ILE A 174 -7.69 -1.72 -14.98
N ILE A 175 -8.49 -1.35 -14.00
CA ILE A 175 -8.04 -0.91 -12.68
C ILE A 175 -8.72 -1.80 -11.65
N GLU A 176 -7.94 -2.52 -10.86
CA GLU A 176 -8.46 -3.49 -9.89
C GLU A 176 -7.56 -3.58 -8.66
N ALA A 177 -8.16 -3.95 -7.52
CA ALA A 177 -7.44 -4.30 -6.32
C ALA A 177 -7.47 -5.81 -6.12
N VAL A 178 -6.31 -6.40 -5.84
CA VAL A 178 -6.14 -7.79 -5.43
C VAL A 178 -5.80 -7.81 -3.94
N MET A 179 -6.57 -8.51 -3.13
CA MET A 179 -6.29 -8.66 -1.70
C MET A 179 -5.91 -10.10 -1.38
N VAL A 180 -4.87 -10.26 -0.57
CA VAL A 180 -4.34 -11.57 -0.15
C VAL A 180 -4.20 -11.60 1.36
N GLY A 181 -4.79 -12.62 1.97
CA GLY A 181 -4.72 -12.90 3.41
C GLY A 181 -4.34 -14.34 3.69
N ARG A 182 -3.98 -14.62 4.94
CA ARG A 182 -3.62 -15.96 5.41
C ARG A 182 -4.43 -16.33 6.65
N ILE A 183 -5.08 -17.49 6.62
CA ILE A 183 -5.80 -18.07 7.76
C ILE A 183 -5.14 -19.42 8.08
N GLY A 184 -4.44 -19.50 9.21
CA GLY A 184 -3.63 -20.67 9.55
C GLY A 184 -2.58 -20.96 8.47
N THR A 185 -2.66 -22.14 7.83
CA THR A 185 -1.80 -22.51 6.70
C THR A 185 -2.38 -22.14 5.33
N GLY A 186 -3.67 -21.78 5.25
CA GLY A 186 -4.37 -21.47 4.01
C GLY A 186 -4.17 -20.02 3.55
N VAL A 187 -4.25 -19.81 2.24
CA VAL A 187 -4.24 -18.47 1.62
C VAL A 187 -5.64 -18.18 1.06
N THR A 188 -6.14 -16.99 1.32
CA THR A 188 -7.38 -16.46 0.72
C THR A 188 -7.02 -15.26 -0.13
N SER A 189 -7.59 -15.18 -1.32
CA SER A 189 -7.45 -14.00 -2.17
C SER A 189 -8.77 -13.66 -2.85
N PHE A 190 -8.96 -12.38 -3.15
CA PHE A 190 -10.10 -11.90 -3.91
C PHE A 190 -9.76 -10.61 -4.65
N VAL A 191 -10.55 -10.31 -5.67
CA VAL A 191 -10.34 -9.16 -6.56
C VAL A 191 -11.57 -8.24 -6.52
N ARG A 192 -11.32 -6.94 -6.61
CA ARG A 192 -12.36 -5.91 -6.78
C ARG A 192 -11.99 -4.99 -7.92
N ALA A 193 -12.86 -4.93 -8.93
CA ALA A 193 -12.73 -3.99 -10.02
C ALA A 193 -13.04 -2.57 -9.54
N GLY A 194 -12.39 -1.59 -10.17
CA GLY A 194 -12.70 -0.18 -10.01
C GLY A 194 -14.05 0.19 -10.63
N GLN A 195 -14.69 1.20 -10.05
CA GLN A 195 -15.90 1.83 -10.53
C GLN A 195 -15.57 3.25 -10.98
N VAL A 196 -15.91 3.60 -12.22
CA VAL A 196 -15.77 4.96 -12.74
C VAL A 196 -16.75 5.87 -11.99
N ILE A 197 -16.23 6.95 -11.41
CA ILE A 197 -17.02 7.95 -10.67
C ILE A 197 -17.05 9.32 -11.36
N ASP A 198 -16.11 9.55 -12.28
CA ASP A 198 -16.09 10.73 -13.14
C ASP A 198 -15.41 10.38 -14.48
N GLU A 199 -15.84 11.00 -15.58
CA GLU A 199 -15.34 10.75 -16.92
C GLU A 199 -15.27 12.04 -17.74
N PHE A 200 -14.14 12.24 -18.41
CA PHE A 200 -13.90 13.33 -19.33
C PHE A 200 -13.60 12.77 -20.72
N ARG A 201 -14.35 13.21 -21.74
CA ARG A 201 -14.01 13.03 -23.16
C ARG A 201 -14.30 14.31 -23.91
N THR A 202 -13.33 14.79 -24.69
CA THR A 202 -13.56 15.86 -25.65
C THR A 202 -14.48 15.31 -26.75
N SER A 203 -15.70 15.84 -26.83
CA SER A 203 -16.76 15.33 -27.70
C SER A 203 -16.38 15.48 -29.18
N GLY A 204 -15.97 14.37 -29.80
CA GLY A 204 -15.94 14.22 -31.25
C GLY A 204 -16.96 13.15 -31.65
N ASP A 205 -18.06 13.58 -32.26
CA ASP A 205 -19.02 12.77 -33.01
C ASP A 205 -20.01 11.88 -32.20
N VAL A 206 -21.13 12.49 -31.77
CA VAL A 206 -22.41 11.76 -31.68
C VAL A 206 -23.01 11.77 -33.07
N THR A 207 -22.69 10.79 -33.91
CA THR A 207 -23.51 10.46 -35.06
C THR A 207 -24.78 9.83 -34.52
N THR A 208 -25.80 10.66 -34.29
CA THR A 208 -27.18 10.21 -34.16
C THR A 208 -27.54 9.52 -35.49
N PRO A 209 -28.01 8.26 -35.50
CA PRO A 209 -28.64 7.70 -36.69
C PRO A 209 -29.82 8.59 -37.08
N PRO A 210 -30.11 8.79 -38.38
CA PRO A 210 -31.30 9.54 -38.78
C PRO A 210 -32.56 8.76 -38.37
N GLU A 211 -33.12 9.15 -37.23
CA GLU A 211 -34.49 8.83 -36.83
C GLU A 211 -35.42 9.70 -37.68
N ASP A 212 -35.73 9.22 -38.89
CA ASP A 212 -36.98 9.49 -39.61
C ASP A 212 -36.95 8.79 -40.98
N ALA A 213 -37.29 7.50 -40.98
CA ALA A 213 -37.82 6.84 -42.17
C ALA A 213 -39.26 6.41 -41.85
N PRO A 214 -40.29 7.04 -42.43
CA PRO A 214 -41.68 6.66 -42.17
C PRO A 214 -41.95 5.24 -42.70
N PRO A 215 -42.84 4.47 -42.04
CA PRO A 215 -43.11 3.09 -42.44
C PRO A 215 -43.75 3.07 -43.84
N ALA A 216 -43.16 2.29 -44.73
CA ALA A 216 -43.73 1.97 -46.02
C ALA A 216 -45.09 1.28 -45.81
N GLN A 217 -46.16 1.94 -46.26
CA GLN A 217 -47.48 1.35 -46.35
C GLN A 217 -47.46 0.31 -47.48
N GLY A 218 -47.52 -0.97 -47.12
CA GLY A 218 -47.72 -2.07 -48.06
C GLY A 218 -49.20 -2.25 -48.40
N GLN A 219 -49.46 -2.36 -49.70
CA GLN A 219 -50.73 -2.74 -50.32
C GLN A 219 -51.05 -4.22 -50.08
#